data_AF-A0AA95MNJ2-F1
#
_entry.id   AF-A0AA95MNJ2-F1
#
_cell.length_a   1.000
_cell.length_b   1.000
_cell.length_c   1.000
_cell.angle_alpha   90.00
_cell.angle_beta   90.00
_cell.angle_gamma   90.00
#
_symmetry.space_group_name_H-M   'P 1'
#
loop_
_entity.id
_entity.type
_entity.pdbx_description
1 polymer ?
#
loop_
_entity_poly.entity_id
_entity_poly.type
_entity_poly.pdbx_seq_one_letter_code
_entity_poly.pdbx_strand_id
1 'polypeptide(L)'
;MKTFEALEWLKSNNNPSALATDRFGETANAIKFVEKIYELGALKVNVIGILDEQERIEDEGGPYATALIVDLPQDHEKRNRIIEFYKIEIEEQGICEGEGILEWNESKIKEGRLGFGWG
;
A
#
# COMPACT_ATOMS: atom_id res chain seq x y z
N MET A 1 1.53 -13.32 -8.27
CA MET A 1 1.63 -12.65 -6.96
C MET A 1 0.25 -12.71 -6.31
N LYS A 2 0.19 -13.13 -5.05
CA LYS A 2 -1.05 -13.18 -4.25
C LYS A 2 -1.42 -11.74 -3.87
N THR A 3 -2.70 -11.37 -4.02
CA THR A 3 -3.20 -10.06 -3.62
C THR A 3 -4.50 -10.21 -2.84
N PHE A 4 -4.71 -9.36 -1.84
CA PHE A 4 -5.93 -9.33 -1.03
C PHE A 4 -6.42 -7.90 -0.89
N GLU A 5 -7.73 -7.71 -0.80
CA GLU A 5 -8.29 -6.38 -0.48
C GLU A 5 -7.69 -5.91 0.86
N ALA A 6 -7.19 -4.68 0.87
CA ALA A 6 -6.32 -4.21 1.92
C ALA A 6 -7.03 -4.04 3.27
N LEU A 7 -8.26 -3.52 3.30
CA LEU A 7 -8.98 -3.33 4.56
C LEU A 7 -9.41 -4.67 5.16
N GLU A 8 -9.93 -5.59 4.35
CA GLU A 8 -10.28 -6.95 4.77
C GLU A 8 -9.06 -7.69 5.33
N TRP A 9 -7.94 -7.61 4.63
CA TRP A 9 -6.69 -8.24 5.06
C TRP A 9 -6.18 -7.64 6.36
N LEU A 10 -6.07 -6.31 6.47
CA LEU A 10 -5.57 -5.64 7.67
C LEU A 10 -6.47 -5.87 8.89
N LYS A 11 -7.80 -5.89 8.70
CA LYS A 11 -8.77 -6.08 9.81
C LYS A 11 -8.85 -7.52 10.31
N SER A 12 -8.46 -8.49 9.49
CA SER A 12 -8.43 -9.91 9.85
C SER A 12 -7.04 -10.41 10.26
N ASN A 13 -6.00 -9.59 10.08
CA ASN A 13 -4.63 -9.92 10.45
C ASN A 13 -4.41 -9.67 11.95
N ASN A 14 -3.92 -10.69 12.65
CA ASN A 14 -3.61 -10.61 14.08
C ASN A 14 -2.24 -9.98 14.37
N ASN A 15 -1.42 -9.74 13.35
CA ASN A 15 -0.16 -9.02 13.50
C ASN A 15 -0.45 -7.54 13.87
N PRO A 16 0.05 -7.04 15.01
CA PRO A 16 -0.19 -5.66 15.45
C PRO A 16 0.48 -4.62 14.55
N SER A 17 1.38 -5.04 13.65
CA SER A 17 2.16 -4.22 12.72
C SER A 17 2.23 -4.88 11.33
N ALA A 18 1.07 -5.28 10.80
CA ALA A 18 0.95 -6.12 9.60
C ALA A 18 1.46 -5.48 8.28
N LEU A 19 1.56 -4.15 8.21
CA LEU A 19 1.97 -3.44 7.00
C LEU A 19 3.00 -2.37 7.35
N ALA A 20 4.16 -2.44 6.71
CA ALA A 20 5.22 -1.42 6.76
C ALA A 20 5.41 -0.80 8.15
N THR A 21 5.85 -1.61 9.12
CA THR A 21 5.96 -1.24 10.54
C THR A 21 6.73 0.06 10.75
N ASP A 22 7.81 0.29 10.01
CA ASP A 22 8.61 1.51 10.14
C ASP A 22 7.82 2.78 9.75
N ARG A 23 6.84 2.65 8.85
CA ARG A 23 5.99 3.76 8.40
C ARG A 23 4.76 3.96 9.28
N PHE A 24 4.10 2.88 9.67
CA PHE A 24 2.78 2.94 10.32
C PHE A 24 2.81 2.64 11.82
N GLY A 25 3.85 1.94 12.29
CA GLY A 25 3.94 1.41 13.65
C GLY A 25 2.91 0.30 13.88
N GLU A 26 1.64 0.69 13.99
CA GLU A 26 0.52 -0.21 14.26
C GLU A 26 -0.36 -0.42 13.01
N THR A 27 -0.93 -1.62 12.88
CA THR A 27 -1.93 -2.00 11.87
C THR A 27 -3.10 -1.01 11.84
N ALA A 28 -3.49 -0.46 13.00
CA ALA A 28 -4.55 0.56 13.08
C ALA A 28 -4.22 1.84 12.29
N ASN A 29 -2.95 2.24 12.20
CA ASN A 29 -2.52 3.40 11.42
C ASN A 29 -2.45 3.06 9.92
N ALA A 30 -2.02 1.86 9.56
CA ALA A 30 -2.08 1.36 8.20
C ALA A 30 -3.53 1.33 7.67
N ILE A 31 -4.50 0.91 8.50
CA ILE A 31 -5.93 0.93 8.16
C ILE A 31 -6.38 2.36 7.83
N LYS A 32 -6.07 3.35 8.67
CA LYS A 32 -6.42 4.75 8.42
C LYS A 32 -5.83 5.27 7.11
N PHE A 33 -4.60 4.86 6.78
CA PHE A 33 -3.96 5.22 5.52
C PHE A 33 -4.69 4.63 4.31
N VAL A 34 -5.08 3.35 4.38
CA VAL A 34 -5.85 2.70 3.31
C VAL A 34 -7.25 3.32 3.17
N GLU A 35 -7.93 3.61 4.29
CA GLU A 35 -9.20 4.33 4.29
C GLU A 35 -9.05 5.69 3.60
N LYS A 36 -7.93 6.39 3.84
CA LYS A 36 -7.65 7.65 3.16
C LYS A 36 -7.55 7.50 1.64
N ILE A 37 -6.90 6.45 1.15
CA ILE A 37 -6.79 6.18 -0.29
C ILE A 37 -8.19 5.96 -0.91
N TYR A 38 -9.07 5.24 -0.21
CA TYR A 38 -10.46 5.07 -0.64
C TYR A 38 -11.25 6.39 -0.62
N GLU A 39 -11.10 7.24 0.40
CA GLU A 39 -11.72 8.57 0.46
C GLU A 39 -11.29 9.47 -0.72
N LEU A 40 -10.05 9.33 -1.20
CA LEU A 40 -9.55 10.07 -2.36
C LEU A 40 -10.15 9.58 -3.69
N GLY A 41 -10.83 8.43 -3.68
CA GLY A 41 -11.60 7.91 -4.80
C GLY A 41 -11.00 6.67 -5.46
N ALA A 42 -10.11 5.94 -4.79
CA ALA A 42 -9.60 4.67 -5.30
C ALA A 42 -10.74 3.66 -5.53
N LEU A 43 -10.64 2.86 -6.59
CA LEU A 43 -11.61 1.82 -6.89
C LEU A 43 -11.37 0.58 -6.05
N LYS A 44 -10.09 0.24 -5.85
CA LYS A 44 -9.65 -0.92 -5.08
C LYS A 44 -8.25 -0.69 -4.55
N VAL A 45 -7.98 -1.15 -3.34
CA VAL A 45 -6.64 -1.19 -2.75
C VAL A 45 -6.36 -2.63 -2.36
N ASN A 46 -5.26 -3.19 -2.85
CA ASN A 46 -4.85 -4.54 -2.48
C ASN A 46 -3.46 -4.55 -1.86
N VAL A 47 -3.26 -5.37 -0.84
CA VAL A 47 -1.94 -5.71 -0.32
C VAL A 47 -1.25 -6.67 -1.28
N ILE A 48 0.04 -6.43 -1.51
CA ILE A 48 0.90 -7.25 -2.37
C ILE A 48 2.22 -7.57 -1.65
N GLY A 49 2.97 -8.55 -2.15
CA GLY A 49 4.27 -8.91 -1.56
C GLY A 49 4.17 -9.45 -0.13
N ILE A 50 3.13 -10.23 0.15
CA ILE A 50 2.88 -10.78 1.48
C ILE A 50 3.93 -11.83 1.83
N LEU A 51 4.49 -11.69 3.02
CA LEU A 51 5.35 -12.65 3.71
C LEU A 51 4.47 -13.43 4.70
N ASP A 52 4.16 -14.68 4.37
CA ASP A 52 3.29 -15.59 5.13
C ASP A 52 4.02 -16.86 5.61
N GLU A 53 5.34 -16.78 5.84
CA GLU A 53 6.11 -17.89 6.40
C GLU A 53 5.61 -18.27 7.81
N GLN A 54 5.60 -19.57 8.11
CA GLN A 54 5.05 -20.07 9.38
C GLN A 54 5.76 -19.48 10.62
N GLU A 55 7.09 -19.39 10.59
CA GLU A 55 7.90 -18.79 11.68
C GLU A 55 7.47 -17.35 11.97
N ARG A 56 7.25 -16.54 10.92
CA ARG A 56 6.76 -15.16 11.07
C ARG A 56 5.37 -15.11 11.69
N ILE A 57 4.47 -15.98 11.24
CA ILE A 57 3.11 -16.02 11.78
C ILE A 57 3.13 -16.40 13.27
N GLU A 58 4.01 -17.32 13.66
CA GLU A 58 4.19 -17.74 15.05
C GLU A 58 4.81 -16.62 15.91
N ASP A 59 5.79 -15.89 15.39
CA ASP A 59 6.53 -14.84 16.12
C ASP A 59 5.79 -13.50 16.17
N GLU A 60 5.20 -13.07 15.05
CA GLU A 60 4.59 -11.74 14.89
C GLU A 60 3.05 -11.78 14.97
N GLY A 61 2.47 -12.98 15.11
CA GLY A 61 1.02 -13.18 15.23
C GLY A 61 0.27 -13.19 13.91
N GLY A 62 0.91 -12.96 12.77
CA GLY A 62 0.27 -12.97 11.46
C GLY A 62 1.20 -12.58 10.31
N PRO A 63 0.73 -12.69 9.05
CA PRO A 63 1.55 -12.37 7.89
C PRO A 63 1.88 -10.88 7.83
N TYR A 64 2.93 -10.54 7.08
CA TYR A 64 3.43 -9.16 6.95
C TYR A 64 3.49 -8.74 5.47
N ALA A 65 3.41 -7.44 5.20
CA ALA A 65 3.62 -6.89 3.87
C ALA A 65 4.24 -5.50 3.94
N THR A 66 4.76 -5.01 2.80
CA THR A 66 5.33 -3.67 2.70
C THR A 66 4.87 -2.90 1.47
N ALA A 67 3.84 -3.39 0.78
CA ALA A 67 3.39 -2.75 -0.45
C ALA A 67 1.88 -2.88 -0.67
N LEU A 68 1.32 -1.87 -1.32
CA LEU A 68 -0.04 -1.81 -1.81
C LEU A 68 -0.05 -1.58 -3.33
N ILE A 69 -1.10 -2.06 -3.98
CA ILE A 69 -1.46 -1.66 -5.34
C ILE A 69 -2.89 -1.11 -5.35
N VAL A 70 -3.03 0.07 -5.94
CA VAL A 70 -4.27 0.84 -6.00
C VAL A 70 -4.78 0.85 -7.44
N ASP A 71 -6.03 0.43 -7.64
CA ASP A 71 -6.74 0.62 -8.90
C ASP A 71 -7.31 2.05 -8.92
N LEU A 72 -6.87 2.84 -9.89
CA LEU A 72 -7.20 4.27 -10.03
C LEU A 72 -8.57 4.46 -10.70
N PRO A 73 -9.33 5.49 -10.30
CA PRO A 73 -10.58 5.84 -10.96
C PRO A 73 -10.31 6.41 -12.37
N GLN A 74 -11.31 6.29 -13.25
CA GLN A 74 -11.30 6.96 -14.56
C GLN A 74 -11.53 8.48 -14.44
N ASP A 75 -12.15 8.92 -13.34
CA ASP A 75 -12.32 10.32 -13.00
C ASP A 75 -10.95 10.98 -12.78
N HIS A 76 -10.63 11.97 -13.63
CA HIS A 76 -9.33 12.63 -13.64
C HIS A 76 -9.03 13.39 -12.35
N GLU A 77 -10.02 14.02 -11.72
CA GLU A 77 -9.81 14.78 -10.48
C GLU A 77 -9.47 13.84 -9.32
N LYS A 78 -10.26 12.76 -9.14
CA LYS A 78 -9.99 11.74 -8.11
C LYS A 78 -8.65 11.05 -8.35
N ARG A 79 -8.36 10.71 -9.60
CA ARG A 79 -7.09 10.10 -9.98
C ARG A 79 -5.90 11.00 -9.65
N ASN A 80 -5.97 12.29 -9.97
CA ASN A 80 -4.90 13.24 -9.67
C ASN A 80 -4.69 13.40 -8.17
N ARG A 81 -5.76 13.45 -7.37
CA ARG A 81 -5.65 13.52 -5.90
C ARG A 81 -4.91 12.32 -5.29
N ILE A 82 -5.13 11.11 -5.82
CA ILE A 82 -4.41 9.91 -5.38
C ILE A 82 -2.93 9.98 -5.78
N ILE A 83 -2.63 10.45 -6.99
CA ILE A 83 -1.26 10.62 -7.48
C ILE A 83 -0.52 11.70 -6.66
N GLU A 84 -1.16 12.82 -6.33
CA GLU A 84 -0.60 13.86 -5.47
C GLU A 84 -0.32 13.32 -4.06
N PHE A 85 -1.27 12.58 -3.49
CA PHE A 85 -1.09 11.91 -2.21
C PHE A 85 0.11 10.95 -2.22
N TYR A 86 0.27 10.16 -3.29
CA TYR A 86 1.44 9.32 -3.50
C TYR A 86 2.74 10.13 -3.57
N LYS A 87 2.76 11.25 -4.30
CA LYS A 87 3.98 12.09 -4.41
C LYS A 87 4.42 12.63 -3.06
N ILE A 88 3.49 13.09 -2.24
CA ILE A 88 3.76 13.52 -0.86
C ILE A 88 4.37 12.37 -0.07
N GLU A 89 3.78 11.17 -0.16
CA GLU A 89 4.26 9.98 0.54
C GLU A 89 5.68 9.55 0.10
N ILE A 90 6.03 9.69 -1.18
CA ILE A 90 7.38 9.43 -1.70
C ILE A 90 8.38 10.48 -1.20
N GLU A 91 7.98 11.75 -1.18
CA GLU A 91 8.80 12.84 -0.67
C GLU A 91 9.10 12.68 0.84
N GLU A 92 8.09 12.32 1.64
CA GLU A 92 8.25 12.03 3.07
C GLU A 92 9.20 10.86 3.34
N GLN A 93 9.25 9.87 2.44
CA GLN A 93 10.19 8.75 2.50
C GLN A 93 11.60 9.09 2.00
N GLY A 94 11.81 10.26 1.39
CA GLY A 94 13.09 10.64 0.80
C GLY A 94 13.47 9.82 -0.45
N ILE A 95 12.50 9.19 -1.10
CA ILE A 95 12.72 8.38 -2.30
C ILE A 95 13.01 9.31 -3.49
N CYS A 96 14.17 9.12 -4.13
CA CYS A 96 14.64 9.95 -5.24
C CYS A 96 14.40 9.26 -6.62
N GLU A 97 14.48 10.05 -7.70
CA GLU A 97 14.44 9.53 -9.08
C GLU A 97 15.48 8.41 -9.30
N GLY A 98 15.06 7.31 -9.92
CA GLY A 98 15.90 6.11 -10.17
C GLY A 98 15.64 4.93 -9.22
N GLU A 99 14.79 5.10 -8.21
CA GLU A 99 14.36 4.02 -7.33
C GLU A 99 13.30 3.12 -7.99
N GLY A 100 13.39 1.80 -7.78
CA GLY A 100 12.60 0.80 -8.52
C GLY A 100 11.07 0.94 -8.41
N ILE A 101 10.57 1.58 -7.34
CA ILE A 101 9.13 1.88 -7.17
C ILE A 101 8.64 2.93 -8.18
N LEU A 102 9.48 3.90 -8.53
CA LEU A 102 9.16 4.96 -9.48
C LEU A 102 9.04 4.39 -10.90
N GLU A 103 10.04 3.60 -11.31
CA GLU A 103 10.02 2.90 -12.61
C GLU A 103 8.82 1.96 -12.73
N TRP A 104 8.50 1.23 -11.66
CA TRP A 104 7.31 0.38 -11.64
C TRP A 104 6.03 1.19 -11.88
N ASN A 105 5.92 2.35 -11.21
CA ASN A 105 4.75 3.21 -11.31
C ASN A 105 4.60 3.91 -12.68
N GLU A 106 5.69 4.21 -13.39
CA GLU A 106 5.60 4.75 -14.76
C GLU A 106 4.81 3.84 -15.70
N SER A 107 4.99 2.52 -15.56
CA SER A 107 4.23 1.53 -16.33
C SER A 107 2.81 1.36 -15.80
N LYS A 108 2.63 1.28 -14.48
CA LYS A 108 1.35 0.96 -13.83
C LYS A 108 0.33 2.08 -13.95
N ILE A 109 0.76 3.33 -13.91
CA ILE A 109 -0.14 4.47 -14.10
C ILE A 109 -0.83 4.40 -15.46
N LYS A 110 -0.13 3.95 -16.51
CA LYS A 110 -0.73 3.76 -17.86
C LYS A 110 -1.79 2.66 -17.87
N GLU A 111 -1.65 1.66 -17.00
CA GLU A 111 -2.63 0.59 -16.79
C GLU A 111 -3.78 0.99 -15.84
N GLY A 112 -3.80 2.23 -15.35
CA GLY A 112 -4.79 2.69 -14.38
C GLY A 112 -4.52 2.19 -12.96
N ARG A 113 -3.25 1.92 -12.62
CA ARG A 113 -2.84 1.45 -11.29
C ARG A 113 -1.73 2.30 -10.70
N LEU A 114 -1.61 2.28 -9.38
CA LEU A 114 -0.55 2.97 -8.65
C LEU A 114 -0.08 2.12 -7.46
N GLY A 115 1.22 1.93 -7.39
CA GLY A 115 1.91 1.21 -6.34
C GLY A 115 2.35 2.10 -5.20
N PHE A 116 2.13 1.65 -3.98
CA PHE A 116 2.79 2.19 -2.78
C PHE A 116 3.71 1.12 -2.23
N GLY A 117 4.92 1.48 -1.86
CA GLY A 117 5.90 0.57 -1.28
C GLY A 117 6.72 1.28 -0.22
N TRP A 118 7.08 0.53 0.81
CA TRP A 118 7.90 0.95 1.93
C TRP A 118 8.97 -0.13 2.18
N GLY A 119 10.12 0.23 2.71
CA GLY A 119 11.22 -0.69 2.97
C GLY A 119 12.39 -0.02 3.68
#